data_AF-A0A977KU56-F1
#
_entry.id   AF-A0A977KU56-F1
#
_cell.length_a   1.000
_cell.length_b   1.000
_cell.length_c   1.000
_cell.angle_alpha   90.00
_cell.angle_beta   90.00
_cell.angle_gamma   90.00
#
_symmetry.space_group_name_H-M   'P 1'
#
loop_
_entity.id
_entity.type
_entity.pdbx_description
1 polymer ?
#
loop_
_entity_poly.entity_id
_entity_poly.type
_entity_poly.pdbx_seq_one_letter_code
_entity_poly.pdbx_strand_id
1 'polypeptide(L)'
;MPLLSNRSLRGIERDKEIGKEIGALQNARDYIKAVLQVRLGELPLEIETYLMRTSDLSVLDELLKLAATTNSFEDFRHWRVRSSLSDILTKCLKALH
;
A
#
# COMPACT_ATOMS: atom_id res chain seq x y z
N MET A 1 -24.20 4.00 -39.92
CA MET A 1 -23.37 3.39 -38.85
C MET A 1 -22.23 4.34 -38.56
N PRO A 2 -22.04 4.88 -37.34
CA PRO A 2 -20.91 5.75 -37.07
C PRO A 2 -19.67 4.89 -36.76
N LEU A 3 -18.58 5.19 -37.45
CA LEU A 3 -17.26 4.63 -37.21
C LEU A 3 -16.71 5.26 -35.93
N LEU A 4 -16.75 4.52 -34.82
CA LEU A 4 -16.06 4.90 -33.59
C LEU A 4 -14.56 4.89 -33.87
N SER A 5 -14.01 6.08 -34.07
CA SER A 5 -12.61 6.33 -34.29
C SER A 5 -11.75 5.69 -33.19
N ASN A 6 -10.74 4.93 -33.62
CA ASN A 6 -9.74 4.19 -32.81
C ASN A 6 -9.08 5.03 -31.68
N ARG A 7 -9.23 6.36 -31.71
CA ARG A 7 -8.73 7.33 -30.72
C ARG A 7 -9.46 7.30 -29.36
N SER A 8 -10.75 6.94 -29.32
CA SER A 8 -11.55 6.97 -28.07
C SER A 8 -11.40 5.72 -27.20
N LEU A 9 -10.92 4.60 -27.75
CA LEU A 9 -10.70 3.36 -26.99
C LEU A 9 -9.54 3.49 -25.99
N ARG A 10 -8.42 4.14 -26.38
CA ARG A 10 -7.24 4.34 -25.52
C ARG A 10 -7.48 5.24 -24.30
N GLY A 11 -8.53 6.05 -24.30
CA GLY A 11 -8.93 6.85 -23.12
C GLY A 11 -9.63 5.97 -22.09
N ILE A 12 -10.65 5.24 -22.54
CA ILE A 12 -11.50 4.38 -21.70
C ILE A 12 -10.68 3.26 -21.04
N GLU A 13 -9.70 2.70 -21.73
CA GLU A 13 -8.84 1.65 -21.18
C GLU A 13 -7.94 2.15 -20.04
N ARG A 14 -7.37 3.36 -20.15
CA ARG A 14 -6.53 3.94 -19.07
C ARG A 14 -7.35 4.34 -17.85
N ASP A 15 -8.51 4.95 -18.05
CA ASP A 15 -9.38 5.33 -16.92
C ASP A 15 -9.92 4.09 -16.17
N LYS A 16 -10.15 2.98 -16.88
CA LYS A 16 -10.55 1.69 -16.29
C LYS A 16 -9.41 1.00 -15.52
N GLU A 17 -8.18 1.15 -15.98
CA GLU A 17 -6.99 0.60 -15.32
C GLU A 17 -6.65 1.40 -14.05
N ILE A 18 -6.68 2.73 -14.13
CA ILE A 18 -6.47 3.62 -12.98
C ILE A 18 -7.56 3.41 -11.91
N GLY A 19 -8.83 3.25 -12.31
CA GLY A 19 -9.91 2.96 -11.37
C GLY A 19 -9.74 1.63 -10.62
N LYS A 20 -9.14 0.62 -11.26
CA LYS A 20 -8.81 -0.67 -10.62
C LYS A 20 -7.64 -0.55 -9.65
N GLU A 21 -6.59 0.17 -10.01
CA GLU A 21 -5.44 0.37 -9.12
C GLU A 21 -5.81 1.17 -7.87
N ILE A 22 -6.60 2.24 -8.03
CA ILE A 22 -7.08 3.04 -6.89
C ILE A 22 -7.98 2.20 -5.98
N GLY A 23 -8.88 1.39 -6.57
CA GLY A 23 -9.72 0.47 -5.80
C GLY A 23 -8.92 -0.59 -5.06
N ALA A 24 -7.87 -1.14 -5.69
CA ALA A 24 -6.99 -2.13 -5.06
C ALA A 24 -6.18 -1.54 -3.90
N LEU A 25 -5.66 -0.32 -4.06
CA LEU A 25 -4.94 0.41 -3.01
C LEU A 25 -5.84 0.67 -1.80
N GLN A 26 -7.05 1.19 -2.03
CA GLN A 26 -8.01 1.46 -0.96
C GLN A 26 -8.39 0.16 -0.24
N ASN A 27 -8.71 -0.89 -0.99
CA ASN A 27 -9.06 -2.19 -0.43
C ASN A 27 -7.91 -2.80 0.39
N ALA A 28 -6.66 -2.67 -0.05
CA ALA A 28 -5.49 -3.13 0.71
C ALA A 28 -5.35 -2.40 2.05
N ARG A 29 -5.52 -1.06 2.06
CA ARG A 29 -5.51 -0.26 3.30
C ARG A 29 -6.61 -0.68 4.26
N ASP A 30 -7.83 -0.85 3.76
CA ASP A 30 -8.98 -1.28 4.55
C ASP A 30 -8.78 -2.70 5.12
N TYR A 31 -8.19 -3.61 4.32
CA TYR A 31 -7.84 -4.95 4.80
C TYR A 31 -6.84 -4.93 5.95
N ILE A 32 -5.77 -4.15 5.82
CA ILE A 32 -4.75 -4.03 6.88
C ILE A 32 -5.38 -3.46 8.15
N LYS A 33 -6.21 -2.40 8.02
CA LYS A 33 -6.95 -1.82 9.13
C LYS A 33 -7.84 -2.86 9.81
N ALA A 34 -8.60 -3.63 9.04
CA ALA A 34 -9.46 -4.68 9.58
C ALA A 34 -8.66 -5.77 10.30
N VAL A 35 -7.55 -6.26 9.71
CA VAL A 35 -6.71 -7.30 10.33
C VAL A 35 -6.10 -6.81 11.64
N LEU A 36 -5.52 -5.61 11.64
CA LEU A 36 -4.96 -5.00 12.85
C LEU A 36 -6.05 -4.80 13.91
N GLN A 37 -7.24 -4.36 13.51
CA GLN A 37 -8.33 -4.13 14.44
C GLN A 37 -8.86 -5.43 15.06
N VAL A 38 -8.99 -6.48 14.25
CA VAL A 38 -9.43 -7.81 14.71
C VAL A 38 -8.41 -8.45 15.64
N ARG A 39 -7.11 -8.28 15.36
CA ARG A 39 -6.05 -8.94 16.13
C ARG A 39 -5.63 -8.19 17.38
N LEU A 40 -5.47 -6.88 17.26
CA LEU A 40 -4.85 -6.02 18.27
C LEU A 40 -5.86 -5.10 18.97
N GLY A 41 -7.10 -5.04 18.47
CA GLY A 41 -8.16 -4.22 19.06
C GLY A 41 -8.24 -2.82 18.44
N GLU A 42 -8.27 -1.77 19.27
CA GLU A 42 -8.44 -0.41 18.77
C GLU A 42 -7.22 0.02 17.93
N LEU A 43 -7.44 0.41 16.67
CA LEU A 43 -6.37 0.84 15.78
C LEU A 43 -5.95 2.28 16.13
N PRO A 44 -4.68 2.54 16.50
CA PRO A 44 -4.22 3.89 16.76
C PRO A 44 -4.19 4.72 15.47
N LEU A 45 -4.63 5.98 15.58
CA LEU A 45 -4.72 6.95 14.47
C LEU A 45 -3.39 7.14 13.71
N GLU A 46 -2.26 6.95 14.39
CA GLU A 46 -0.92 7.02 13.78
C GLU A 46 -0.76 5.98 12.65
N ILE A 47 -1.25 4.76 12.86
CA ILE A 47 -1.16 3.67 11.86
C ILE A 47 -2.13 3.94 10.71
N GLU A 48 -3.34 4.39 11.01
CA GLU A 48 -4.31 4.75 9.98
C GLU A 48 -3.80 5.87 9.06
N THR A 49 -3.24 6.93 9.65
CA THR A 49 -2.64 8.04 8.90
C THR A 49 -1.46 7.57 8.05
N TYR A 50 -0.66 6.64 8.57
CA TYR A 50 0.45 6.04 7.83
C TYR A 50 -0.04 5.24 6.61
N LEU A 51 -1.03 4.35 6.79
CA LEU A 51 -1.60 3.57 5.68
C LEU A 51 -2.20 4.46 4.59
N MET A 52 -2.84 5.57 4.96
CA MET A 52 -3.37 6.53 3.99
C MET A 52 -2.28 7.23 3.18
N ARG A 53 -1.09 7.46 3.77
CA ARG A 53 0.07 8.03 3.07
C ARG A 53 0.80 7.02 2.19
N THR A 54 0.71 5.74 2.49
CA THR A 54 1.33 4.67 1.68
C THR A 54 0.56 4.47 0.38
N SER A 55 1.19 4.79 -0.74
CA SER A 55 0.61 4.61 -2.09
C SER A 55 1.18 3.39 -2.83
N ASP A 56 2.14 2.68 -2.23
CA ASP A 56 2.76 1.50 -2.81
C ASP A 56 2.04 0.22 -2.38
N LEU A 57 1.40 -0.45 -3.34
CA LEU A 57 0.68 -1.72 -3.14
C LEU A 57 1.58 -2.81 -2.56
N SER A 58 2.85 -2.89 -2.99
CA SER A 58 3.81 -3.86 -2.47
C SER A 58 4.11 -3.62 -0.99
N VAL A 59 4.22 -2.35 -0.58
CA VAL A 59 4.46 -2.01 0.83
C VAL A 59 3.22 -2.34 1.66
N LEU A 60 2.03 -2.07 1.14
CA LEU A 60 0.77 -2.46 1.80
C LEU A 60 0.66 -3.98 1.96
N ASP A 61 1.04 -4.78 0.96
CA ASP A 61 1.04 -6.25 1.07
C ASP A 61 2.01 -6.77 2.15
N GLU A 62 3.21 -6.20 2.25
CA GLU A 62 4.14 -6.52 3.33
C GLU A 62 3.59 -6.11 4.71
N LEU A 63 3.00 -4.91 4.81
CA LEU A 63 2.33 -4.45 6.02
C LEU A 63 1.19 -5.39 6.42
N LEU A 64 0.43 -5.92 5.46
CA LEU A 64 -0.62 -6.89 5.73
C LEU A 64 -0.06 -8.20 6.30
N LYS A 65 1.01 -8.73 5.70
CA LYS A 65 1.71 -9.92 6.23
C LYS A 65 2.19 -9.67 7.66
N LEU A 66 2.77 -8.51 7.91
CA LEU A 66 3.23 -8.12 9.25
C LEU A 66 2.08 -8.00 10.24
N ALA A 67 0.99 -7.33 9.86
CA ALA A 67 -0.22 -7.23 10.66
C ALA A 67 -0.79 -8.61 11.03
N ALA A 68 -0.67 -9.57 10.11
CA ALA A 68 -1.08 -10.96 10.31
C ALA A 68 -0.08 -11.80 11.13
N THR A 69 1.18 -11.38 11.29
CA THR A 69 2.19 -12.09 12.10
C THR A 69 2.48 -11.43 13.43
N THR A 70 2.26 -10.12 13.54
CA THR A 70 2.54 -9.33 14.73
C THR A 70 1.51 -9.59 15.82
N ASN A 71 1.99 -9.58 17.07
CA ASN A 71 1.19 -9.70 18.28
C ASN A 71 1.01 -8.35 19.00
N SER A 72 1.65 -7.27 18.52
CA SER A 72 1.58 -5.94 19.13
C SER A 72 1.72 -4.81 18.10
N PHE A 73 1.15 -3.64 18.42
CA PHE A 73 1.38 -2.43 17.64
C PHE A 73 2.83 -1.94 17.74
N GLU A 74 3.58 -2.29 18.80
CA GLU A 74 4.99 -1.95 18.91
C GLU A 74 5.86 -2.68 17.88
N ASP A 75 5.66 -3.98 17.72
CA ASP A 75 6.38 -4.78 16.71
C ASP A 75 6.09 -4.29 15.29
N PHE A 76 4.82 -3.92 15.05
CA PHE A 76 4.41 -3.32 13.78
C PHE A 76 5.12 -1.99 13.50
N ARG A 77 5.26 -1.12 14.52
CA ARG A 77 6.02 0.14 14.41
C ARG A 77 7.52 -0.08 14.24
N HIS A 78 8.08 -1.09 14.91
CA HIS A 78 9.51 -1.38 14.83
C HIS A 78 9.92 -1.89 13.44
N TRP A 79 9.05 -2.65 12.76
CA TRP A 79 9.28 -3.02 11.37
C TRP A 79 9.48 -1.81 10.46
N ARG A 80 8.68 -0.75 10.64
CA ARG A 80 8.82 0.50 9.86
C ARG A 80 10.24 1.08 9.95
N VAL A 81 10.84 1.04 11.14
CA VAL A 81 12.22 1.53 11.35
C VAL A 81 13.22 0.67 10.60
N ARG A 82 13.08 -0.67 10.64
CA ARG A 82 13.95 -1.59 9.89
C ARG A 82 13.79 -1.43 8.38
N SER A 83 12.55 -1.30 7.90
CA SER A 83 12.25 -1.14 6.48
C SER A 83 12.84 0.17 5.95
N SER A 84 12.64 1.29 6.65
CA SER A 84 13.23 2.59 6.29
C SER A 84 14.76 2.57 6.26
N LEU A 85 15.41 1.87 7.19
CA LEU A 85 16.88 1.71 7.17
C LEU A 85 17.34 0.90 5.97
N SER A 86 16.60 -0.15 5.59
CA SER A 86 16.92 -0.98 4.41
C SER A 86 16.76 -0.20 3.10
N ASP A 87 15.76 0.67 2.99
CA ASP A 87 15.55 1.56 1.85
C ASP A 87 16.67 2.59 1.73
N ILE A 88 17.09 3.20 2.84
CA ILE A 88 18.20 4.16 2.87
C ILE A 88 19.50 3.46 2.46
N LEU A 89 19.79 2.28 3.01
CA LEU A 89 20.96 1.48 2.65
C LEU A 89 20.95 1.11 1.16
N THR A 90 19.81 0.67 0.63
CA THR A 90 19.67 0.28 -0.77
C THR A 90 19.83 1.47 -1.73
N LYS A 91 19.30 2.65 -1.36
CA LYS A 91 19.49 3.90 -2.12
C LYS A 91 20.95 4.36 -2.09
N CYS A 92 21.61 4.31 -0.94
CA CYS A 92 23.04 4.61 -0.83
C CYS A 92 23.89 3.65 -1.66
N LEU A 93 23.57 2.35 -1.65
CA LEU A 93 24.32 1.35 -2.41
C LEU A 93 24.16 1.56 -3.94
N LYS A 94 22.95 1.92 -4.39
CA LYS A 94 22.68 2.26 -5.81
C LYS A 94 23.30 3.59 -6.25
N ALA A 95 23.53 4.53 -5.33
CA ALA A 95 24.16 5.81 -5.64
C ALA A 95 25.69 5.71 -5.73
N LEU A 96 26.29 4.61 -5.29
CA LEU A 96 27.73 4.37 -5.32
C LEU A 96 28.21 3.66 -6.61
N HIS A 97 27.31 3.40 -7.56
CA HIS A 97 27.57 2.68 -8.82
C HIS A 97 26.93 3.44 -10.00
#